data_AF-A0A174M6V3-F1
#
_entry.id   AF-A0A174M6V3-F1
#
_cell.length_a   1.000
_cell.length_b   1.000
_cell.length_c   1.000
_cell.angle_alpha   90.00
_cell.angle_beta   90.00
_cell.angle_gamma   90.00
#
_symmetry.space_group_name_H-M   'P 1'
#
loop_
_entity.id
_entity.type
_entity.pdbx_description
1 polymer ?
#
loop_
_entity_poly.entity_id
_entity_poly.type
_entity_poly.pdbx_seq_one_letter_code
_entity_poly.pdbx_strand_id
1 'polypeptide(L)' 'MVTLFTLGIICLAAVILIPVILFLVGLPFLLLMGLLPWLLRIAGVVLLIKALLDKPTRWENFMPAVVAFALSLLIGWIF' A
#
# COMPACT_ATOMS: atom_id res chain seq x y z
N MET A 1 23.32 29.81 -26.52
CA MET A 1 24.27 29.48 -25.43
C MET A 1 23.54 29.70 -24.11
N VAL A 2 23.14 28.63 -23.42
CA VAL A 2 22.50 28.75 -22.10
C VAL A 2 23.59 29.20 -21.13
N THR A 3 23.41 30.37 -20.52
CA THR A 3 24.39 30.90 -19.57
C THR A 3 24.36 30.06 -18.29
N LEU A 4 25.51 29.87 -17.64
CA LEU A 4 25.62 29.14 -16.36
C LEU A 4 24.61 29.63 -15.31
N PHE A 5 24.25 30.91 -15.40
CA PHE A 5 23.25 31.55 -14.56
C PHE A 5 21.83 30.98 -14.77
N THR A 6 21.42 30.76 -16.02
CA THR A 6 20.12 30.14 -16.35
C THR A 6 20.04 28.69 -15.88
N LEU A 7 21.13 27.92 -16.04
CA LEU A 7 21.22 26.55 -15.52
C LEU A 7 21.17 26.50 -13.99
N GLY A 8 21.81 27.45 -13.30
CA GLY A 8 21.76 27.56 -11.84
C GLY A 8 20.35 27.77 -11.29
N ILE A 9 19.57 28.66 -11.92
CA ILE A 9 18.17 28.93 -11.52
C ILE A 9 17.29 27.71 -11.76
N ILE A 10 17.42 27.05 -12.92
CA ILE A 10 16.67 25.83 -13.23
C ILE A 10 17.02 24.72 -12.24
N CYS A 11 18.29 24.58 -11.87
CA CYS A 11 18.73 23.59 -10.89
C CYS A 11 18.14 23.86 -9.49
N LEU A 12 18.17 25.13 -9.03
CA LEU A 12 17.53 25.53 -7.77
C LEU A 12 16.02 25.25 -7.76
N ALA A 13 15.34 25.57 -8.86
CA ALA A 13 13.92 25.28 -9.00
C ALA A 13 13.66 23.77 -9.00
N ALA A 14 14.45 22.98 -9.74
CA ALA A 14 14.31 21.53 -9.82
C ALA A 14 14.55 20.84 -8.48
N VAL A 15 15.56 21.27 -7.72
CA VAL A 15 15.86 20.73 -6.37
C VAL A 15 14.69 20.87 -5.41
N ILE A 16 13.87 21.92 -5.54
CA ILE A 16 12.67 22.13 -4.72
C ILE A 16 11.47 21.41 -5.32
N LEU A 17 11.28 21.49 -6.64
CA LEU A 17 10.10 20.97 -7.31
C LEU A 17 10.06 19.43 -7.32
N ILE A 18 11.21 18.78 -7.54
CA ILE A 18 11.33 17.31 -7.58
C ILE A 18 10.84 16.65 -6.28
N PRO A 19 11.36 17.00 -5.08
CA PRO A 19 10.90 16.39 -3.85
C PRO A 19 9.44 16.72 -3.54
N VAL A 20 8.94 17.91 -3.89
CA VAL A 20 7.53 18.27 -3.71
C VAL A 20 6.62 17.38 -4.55
N ILE A 21 6.95 17.15 -5.82
CA ILE A 21 6.18 16.25 -6.70
C ILE A 21 6.27 14.80 -6.19
N LEU A 22 7.47 14.36 -5.81
CA LEU A 22 7.68 13.03 -5.22
C LEU A 22 6.89 12.84 -3.94
N PHE A 23 6.78 13.85 -3.09
CA PHE A 23 6.01 13.77 -1.86
C PHE A 23 4.51 13.75 -2.14
N LEU A 24 4.04 14.61 -3.06
CA LEU A 24 2.64 14.70 -3.43
C LEU A 24 2.11 13.42 -4.08
N VAL A 25 2.94 12.69 -4.82
CA VAL A 25 2.57 11.42 -5.46
C VAL A 25 2.95 10.20 -4.61
N GLY A 26 4.10 10.24 -3.95
CA GLY A 26 4.61 9.14 -3.14
C GLY A 26 3.85 8.93 -1.84
N LEU A 27 3.40 10.01 -1.18
CA LEU A 27 2.62 9.92 0.05
C LEU A 27 1.23 9.25 -0.15
N PRO A 28 0.40 9.62 -1.15
CA PRO A 28 -0.86 8.93 -1.39
C PRO A 28 -0.61 7.49 -1.86
N PHE A 29 0.47 7.22 -2.59
CA PHE A 29 0.82 5.84 -2.98
C PHE A 29 1.18 4.98 -1.76
N LEU A 30 2.00 5.49 -0.84
CA LEU A 30 2.32 4.86 0.44
C LEU A 30 1.07 4.61 1.29
N LEU A 31 0.19 5.60 1.38
CA LEU A 31 -1.08 5.46 2.10
C LEU A 31 -1.97 4.38 1.47
N LEU A 32 -2.10 4.36 0.14
CA LEU A 32 -2.94 3.41 -0.57
C LEU A 32 -2.38 1.98 -0.46
N MET A 33 -1.06 1.82 -0.57
CA MET A 33 -0.37 0.54 -0.33
C MET A 33 -0.43 0.10 1.13
N GLY A 34 -0.53 1.00 2.10
CA GLY A 34 -0.73 0.68 3.52
C GLY A 34 -2.19 0.37 3.88
N LEU A 35 -3.15 1.00 3.18
CA LEU A 35 -4.59 0.81 3.42
C LEU A 35 -5.09 -0.51 2.82
N LEU A 36 -4.55 -0.94 1.68
CA LEU A 36 -4.90 -2.19 1.01
C LEU A 36 -4.71 -3.44 1.90
N PRO A 37 -3.54 -3.66 2.56
CA PRO A 37 -3.35 -4.78 3.48
C PRO A 37 -4.20 -4.65 4.74
N TRP A 38 -4.52 -3.43 5.20
CA TRP A 38 -5.46 -3.20 6.29
C TRP A 38 -6.88 -3.67 5.93
N LEU A 39 -7.35 -3.37 4.71
CA LEU A 39 -8.65 -3.83 4.22
C LEU A 39 -8.68 -5.37 4.05
N LEU A 40 -7.61 -5.95 3.53
CA LEU A 40 -7.44 -7.41 3.44
C LEU A 40 -7.45 -8.09 4.82
N ARG A 41 -6.85 -7.48 5.85
CA ARG A 41 -6.92 -7.98 7.24
C ARG A 41 -8.35 -7.95 7.75
N ILE A 42 -9.08 -6.86 7.55
CA ILE A 42 -10.50 -6.78 7.96
C ILE A 42 -11.33 -7.84 7.23
N ALA A 43 -11.15 -8.00 5.92
CA ALA A 43 -11.83 -9.03 5.15
C ALA A 43 -11.51 -10.44 5.68
N GLY A 44 -10.25 -10.72 5.99
CA GLY A 44 -9.83 -11.98 6.62
C GLY A 44 -10.51 -12.22 7.97
N VAL A 45 -10.58 -11.20 8.84
CA VAL A 45 -11.27 -11.28 10.14
C VAL A 45 -12.78 -11.51 9.97
N VAL A 46 -13.44 -10.78 9.07
CA VAL A 46 -14.88 -10.93 8.81
C VAL A 46 -15.19 -12.32 8.25
N LEU A 47 -14.38 -12.82 7.30
CA LEU A 47 -14.52 -14.18 6.77
C LEU A 47 -14.30 -15.24 7.84
N LEU A 48 -13.37 -15.00 8.78
CA LEU A 48 -13.09 -15.90 9.89
C LEU A 48 -14.25 -15.94 10.91
N ILE A 49 -14.81 -14.78 11.26
CA ILE A 49 -16.04 -14.69 12.08
C ILE A 49 -17.20 -15.41 11.39
N LYS A 50 -17.37 -15.18 10.07
CA LYS A 50 -18.43 -15.81 9.29
C LYS A 50 -18.25 -17.34 9.22
N ALA A 51 -17.03 -17.83 9.05
CA ALA A 51 -16.73 -19.26 9.04
C ALA A 51 -17.01 -19.92 10.41
N LEU A 52 -16.70 -19.22 11.50
CA LEU A 52 -16.96 -19.70 12.86
C LEU A 52 -18.46 -19.79 13.18
N LEU A 53 -19.25 -18.85 12.65
CA LEU A 53 -20.70 -18.77 12.90
C LEU A 53 -21.52 -19.77 12.06
N ASP A 54 -21.05 -20.13 10.85
CA ASP A 54 -21.80 -21.01 9.94
C ASP A 54 -21.61 -22.50 10.30
N LYS A 55 -20.37 -23.01 10.33
CA LYS A 55 -20.01 -24.38 10.74
C LYS A 55 -18.53 -24.46 11.21
N PRO A 56 -18.24 -24.72 12.50
CA PRO A 56 -16.89 -24.57 13.07
C PRO A 56 -15.85 -25.61 12.59
N THR A 57 -16.18 -26.55 11.69
CA THR A 57 -15.33 -27.72 11.39
C THR A 57 -15.03 -27.95 9.90
N ARG A 58 -15.48 -27.08 8.99
CA ARG A 58 -15.15 -27.16 7.55
C ARG A 58 -13.96 -26.25 7.22
N TRP A 59 -12.79 -26.87 7.10
CA TRP A 59 -11.52 -26.21 6.72
C TRP A 59 -11.56 -25.51 5.35
N GLU A 60 -12.48 -25.90 4.46
CA GLU A 60 -12.70 -25.22 3.16
C GLU A 60 -13.12 -23.75 3.33
N ASN A 61 -13.88 -23.41 4.38
CA ASN A 61 -14.30 -22.02 4.62
C ASN A 61 -13.17 -21.15 5.21
N PHE A 62 -12.11 -21.77 5.74
CA PHE A 62 -10.95 -21.06 6.28
C PHE A 62 -9.90 -20.73 5.20
N MET A 63 -9.85 -21.48 4.10
CA MET A 63 -8.93 -21.23 2.98
C MET A 63 -8.96 -19.78 2.46
N PRO A 64 -10.13 -19.16 2.15
CA PRO A 64 -10.15 -17.79 1.67
C PRO A 64 -9.71 -16.76 2.74
N ALA A 65 -10.00 -17.01 4.01
CA ALA A 65 -9.57 -16.14 5.10
C ALA A 65 -8.04 -16.19 5.30
N VAL A 66 -7.47 -17.39 5.30
CA VAL A 66 -6.00 -17.60 5.42
C VAL A 66 -5.28 -17.04 4.19
N VAL A 67 -5.83 -17.21 2.99
CA VAL A 67 -5.25 -16.67 1.75
C VAL A 67 -5.29 -15.13 1.76
N ALA A 68 -6.39 -14.51 2.20
CA ALA A 68 -6.47 -13.05 2.33
C ALA A 68 -5.48 -12.51 3.38
N PHE A 69 -5.29 -13.22 4.48
CA PHE A 69 -4.35 -12.85 5.53
C PHE A 69 -2.89 -13.05 5.09
N ALA A 70 -2.59 -14.14 4.39
CA ALA A 70 -1.28 -14.43 3.83
C ALA A 70 -0.90 -13.44 2.72
N LEU A 71 -1.84 -13.09 1.83
CA LEU A 71 -1.65 -12.05 0.81
C LEU A 71 -1.41 -10.68 1.44
N SER A 72 -2.15 -10.34 2.50
CA SER A 72 -1.93 -9.10 3.26
C SER A 72 -0.53 -9.06 3.91
N LEU A 73 -0.08 -10.18 4.47
CA LEU A 73 1.27 -10.31 5.05
C LEU A 73 2.37 -10.25 3.97
N LEU A 74 2.17 -10.88 2.82
CA LEU A 74 3.11 -10.83 1.69
C LEU A 74 3.24 -9.41 1.12
N ILE A 75 2.11 -8.73 0.92
CA ILE A 75 2.10 -7.34 0.44
C ILE A 75 2.75 -6.41 1.46
N GLY A 76 2.48 -6.61 2.77
CA GLY A 76 3.12 -5.85 3.84
C GLY A 76 4.57 -6.23 4.14
N TRP A 77 5.11 -7.30 3.53
CA TRP A 77 6.53 -7.66 3.63
C TRP A 77 7.32 -7.17 2.40
N ILE A 78 6.67 -7.04 1.24
CA ILE A 78 7.28 -6.51 0.01
C ILE A 78 7.41 -4.97 0.06
N PHE A 79 6.56 -4.29 0.81
CA PHE A 79 6.59 -2.85 1.05
C PHE A 79 7.19 -2.52 2.42
#